data_AF-A0A8E0R7X3-F1
#
_entry.id   AF-A0A8E0R7X3-F1
#
_cell.length_a   1.000
_cell.length_b   1.000
_cell.length_c   1.000
_cell.angle_alpha   90.00
_cell.angle_beta   90.00
_cell.angle_gamma   90.00
#
_symmetry.space_group_name_H-M   'P 1'
#
loop_
_entity.id
_entity.type
_entity.pdbx_description
1 polymer ?
#
loop_
_entity_poly.entity_id
_entity_poly.type
_entity_poly.pdbx_seq_one_letter_code
_entity_poly.pdbx_strand_id
1 'polypeptide(L)'
;MKNTFSKNKACFSFLFIVFSAYVLCYFLSQTVFHGIYLFEWTANHYYLCLWAAPVTFCFLEKYKAALITAIGNWAGILIGQSLGDFIIKVNAARITPDMYVGKVWQLKTHYGVLIWLAVFLLSFIVGIRIEKRTPDGTKNDKNHRMNK
;
A
#
# COMPACT_ATOMS: atom_id res chain seq x y z
N MET A 1 -5.05 25.88 26.34
CA MET A 1 -3.81 25.44 25.62
C MET A 1 -3.45 23.98 25.93
N LYS A 2 -4.39 23.04 25.82
CA LYS A 2 -4.02 21.67 25.42
C LYS A 2 -4.04 21.67 23.88
N ASN A 3 -3.19 20.89 23.21
CA ASN A 3 -3.42 20.40 21.82
C ASN A 3 -2.44 20.77 20.69
N THR A 4 -1.23 21.28 20.93
CA THR A 4 -0.18 21.29 19.87
C THR A 4 0.88 20.23 20.15
N PHE A 5 1.34 20.15 21.40
CA PHE A 5 2.40 19.24 21.81
C PHE A 5 1.98 17.75 21.78
N SER A 6 0.76 17.41 22.24
CA SER A 6 0.26 16.03 22.17
C SER A 6 -0.12 15.59 20.75
N LYS A 7 -0.49 16.55 19.89
CA LYS A 7 -0.80 16.29 18.47
C LYS A 7 0.46 15.93 17.69
N ASN A 8 1.53 16.69 17.88
CA ASN A 8 2.83 16.37 17.28
C ASN A 8 3.33 14.99 17.74
N LYS A 9 3.15 14.65 19.03
CA LYS A 9 3.55 13.34 19.56
C LYS A 9 2.83 12.16 18.87
N ALA A 10 1.54 12.31 18.57
CA ALA A 10 0.76 11.28 17.87
C ALA A 10 1.16 11.13 16.39
N CYS A 11 1.38 12.24 15.69
CA CYS A 11 1.87 12.23 14.30
C CYS A 11 3.27 11.62 14.20
N PHE A 12 4.22 12.03 15.06
CA PHE A 12 5.56 11.44 15.13
C PHE A 12 5.54 9.94 15.45
N SER A 13 4.68 9.53 16.40
CA SER A 13 4.51 8.10 16.72
C SER A 13 4.01 7.32 15.52
N PHE A 14 3.02 7.85 14.78
CA PHE A 14 2.48 7.19 13.60
C PHE A 14 3.48 7.15 12.43
N LEU A 15 4.24 8.22 12.21
CA LEU A 15 5.32 8.26 11.22
C LEU A 15 6.40 7.24 11.55
N PHE A 16 6.76 7.10 12.84
CA PHE A 16 7.74 6.11 13.28
C PHE A 16 7.23 4.68 13.03
N ILE A 17 5.95 4.41 13.26
CA ILE A 17 5.33 3.10 12.96
C ILE A 17 5.37 2.81 11.45
N VAL A 18 4.94 3.78 10.61
CA VAL A 18 4.93 3.62 9.15
C VAL A 18 6.35 3.41 8.63
N PHE A 19 7.30 4.21 9.09
CA PHE A 19 8.71 4.10 8.71
C PHE A 19 9.30 2.75 9.13
N SER A 20 9.06 2.34 10.38
CA SER A 20 9.53 1.04 10.89
C SER A 20 8.93 -0.12 10.10
N ALA A 21 7.65 -0.06 9.75
CA ALA A 21 7.01 -1.08 8.91
C ALA A 21 7.66 -1.18 7.53
N TYR A 22 8.03 -0.05 6.92
CA TYR A 22 8.75 -0.05 5.64
C TYR A 22 10.16 -0.60 5.75
N VAL A 23 10.91 -0.25 6.79
CA VAL A 23 12.26 -0.79 7.04
C VAL A 23 12.21 -2.29 7.29
N LEU A 24 11.26 -2.76 8.11
CA LEU A 24 11.00 -4.19 8.32
C LEU A 24 10.64 -4.90 7.01
N CYS A 25 9.78 -4.30 6.19
CA CYS A 25 9.39 -4.86 4.90
C CYS A 25 10.58 -4.97 3.94
N TYR A 26 11.42 -3.92 3.87
CA TYR A 26 12.64 -3.92 3.09
C TYR A 26 13.63 -5.02 3.57
N PHE A 27 13.82 -5.14 4.88
CA PHE A 27 14.71 -6.15 5.43
C PHE A 27 14.20 -7.58 5.20
N LEU A 28 12.89 -7.80 5.38
CA LEU A 28 12.22 -9.07 5.07
C LEU A 28 12.33 -9.41 3.57
N SER A 29 12.18 -8.40 2.71
CA SER A 29 12.36 -8.54 1.26
C SER A 29 13.77 -9.04 0.92
N GLN A 30 14.80 -8.46 1.54
CA GLN A 30 16.20 -8.81 1.28
C GLN A 30 16.66 -10.14 1.91
N THR A 31 16.00 -10.61 2.98
CA THR A 31 16.44 -11.79 3.74
C THR A 31 15.60 -13.04 3.49
N VAL A 32 14.28 -12.93 3.65
CA VAL A 32 13.36 -14.07 3.64
C VAL A 32 12.73 -14.26 2.26
N PHE A 33 12.49 -13.16 1.54
CA PHE A 33 11.79 -13.17 0.26
C PHE A 33 12.71 -12.89 -0.94
N HIS A 34 14.02 -13.05 -0.76
CA HIS A 34 15.00 -12.92 -1.83
C HIS A 34 14.73 -14.00 -2.90
N GLY A 35 14.31 -13.57 -4.09
CA GLY A 35 13.86 -14.44 -5.19
C GLY A 35 12.35 -14.44 -5.45
N ILE A 36 11.55 -13.75 -4.64
CA ILE A 36 10.15 -13.45 -4.97
C ILE A 36 10.10 -12.19 -5.82
N TYR A 37 9.64 -12.32 -7.08
CA TYR A 37 9.71 -11.28 -8.11
C TYR A 37 9.25 -9.90 -7.61
N LEU A 38 8.06 -9.82 -7.00
CA LEU A 38 7.52 -8.53 -6.60
C LEU A 38 8.28 -7.89 -5.43
N PHE A 39 8.78 -8.69 -4.49
CA PHE A 39 9.56 -8.19 -3.34
C PHE A 39 10.92 -7.66 -3.79
N GLU A 40 11.60 -8.39 -4.67
CA GLU A 40 12.87 -7.98 -5.26
C GLU A 40 12.71 -6.74 -6.15
N TRP A 41 11.68 -6.74 -7.01
CA TRP A 41 11.39 -5.61 -7.88
C TRP A 41 11.06 -4.35 -7.07
N THR A 42 10.20 -4.46 -6.05
CA THR A 42 9.83 -3.32 -5.20
C THR A 42 11.02 -2.82 -4.38
N ALA A 43 11.90 -3.70 -3.88
CA ALA A 43 13.12 -3.29 -3.18
C ALA A 43 14.08 -2.54 -4.10
N ASN A 44 14.33 -3.04 -5.31
CA ASN A 44 15.21 -2.40 -6.30
C ASN A 44 14.69 -1.03 -6.78
N HIS A 45 13.39 -0.79 -6.70
CA HIS A 45 12.77 0.48 -7.10
C HIS A 45 12.28 1.31 -5.90
N TYR A 46 12.80 1.04 -4.69
CA TYR A 46 12.46 1.77 -3.45
C TYR A 46 10.95 1.92 -3.19
N TYR A 47 10.16 0.89 -3.54
CA TYR A 47 8.70 0.88 -3.48
C TYR A 47 8.05 2.09 -4.19
N LEU A 48 8.71 2.64 -5.22
CA LEU A 48 8.32 3.85 -5.97
C LEU A 48 7.99 5.05 -5.07
N CYS A 49 8.58 5.11 -3.87
CA CYS A 49 8.26 6.10 -2.86
C CYS A 49 6.77 6.18 -2.50
N LEU A 50 5.99 5.09 -2.68
CA LEU A 50 4.56 5.05 -2.35
C LEU A 50 4.29 5.27 -0.86
N TRP A 51 5.31 5.11 0.00
CA TRP A 51 5.29 5.49 1.41
C TRP A 51 5.05 6.99 1.64
N ALA A 52 5.37 7.84 0.65
CA ALA A 52 5.15 9.28 0.76
C ALA A 52 3.65 9.61 0.88
N ALA A 53 2.76 8.85 0.25
CA ALA A 53 1.32 9.10 0.29
C ALA A 53 0.71 9.00 1.71
N PRO A 54 0.89 7.91 2.48
CA PRO A 54 0.41 7.86 3.86
C PRO A 54 1.12 8.88 4.77
N VAL A 55 2.41 9.18 4.53
CA VAL A 55 3.13 10.24 5.26
C VAL A 55 2.49 11.61 5.03
N THR A 56 2.17 11.96 3.79
CA THR A 56 1.45 13.20 3.47
C THR A 56 0.08 13.23 4.14
N PHE A 57 -0.65 12.11 4.17
CA PHE A 57 -1.92 12.05 4.90
C PHE A 57 -1.76 12.26 6.41
N CYS A 58 -0.68 11.78 7.02
CA CYS A 58 -0.38 12.07 8.43
C CYS A 58 -0.15 13.56 8.68
N PHE A 59 0.58 14.27 7.81
CA PHE A 59 0.77 15.72 7.92
C PHE A 59 -0.54 16.51 7.73
N LEU A 60 -1.47 15.97 6.97
CA LEU A 60 -2.80 16.55 6.77
C LEU A 60 -3.81 16.15 7.86
N GLU A 61 -3.37 15.48 8.94
CA GLU A 61 -4.22 14.93 10.00
C GLU A 61 -5.28 13.91 9.51
N LYS A 62 -5.10 13.35 8.32
CA LYS A 62 -6.00 12.36 7.68
C LYS A 62 -5.59 10.93 8.02
N TYR A 63 -5.63 10.58 9.29
CA TYR A 63 -5.09 9.31 9.80
C TYR A 63 -5.81 8.08 9.25
N LYS A 64 -7.12 8.15 8.94
CA LYS A 64 -7.85 7.01 8.36
C LYS A 64 -7.39 6.76 6.93
N ALA A 65 -7.27 7.81 6.13
CA ALA A 65 -6.70 7.72 4.77
C ALA A 65 -5.27 7.17 4.79
N ALA A 66 -4.43 7.65 5.72
CA ALA A 66 -3.07 7.14 5.89
C ALA A 66 -3.05 5.63 6.17
N LEU A 67 -3.87 5.17 7.12
CA LEU A 67 -3.95 3.75 7.48
C LEU A 67 -4.44 2.87 6.32
N ILE A 68 -5.52 3.28 5.64
CA ILE A 68 -6.08 2.53 4.50
C ILE A 68 -5.05 2.41 3.38
N THR A 69 -4.32 3.49 3.09
CA THR A 69 -3.30 3.50 2.04
C THR A 69 -2.11 2.62 2.41
N ALA A 70 -1.70 2.62 3.68
CA ALA A 70 -0.62 1.76 4.18
C ALA A 70 -1.01 0.27 4.12
N ILE A 71 -2.21 -0.09 4.56
CA ILE A 71 -2.73 -1.47 4.46
C ILE A 71 -2.86 -1.88 2.99
N GLY A 72 -3.36 -0.98 2.14
CA GLY A 72 -3.48 -1.19 0.70
C GLY A 72 -2.17 -1.51 0.01
N ASN A 73 -1.08 -0.86 0.42
CA ASN A 73 0.25 -1.17 -0.11
C ASN A 73 0.67 -2.60 0.21
N TRP A 74 0.53 -3.04 1.46
CA TRP A 74 0.84 -4.42 1.88
C TRP A 74 -0.06 -5.45 1.20
N ALA A 75 -1.37 -5.20 1.17
CA ALA A 75 -2.32 -6.06 0.48
C ALA A 75 -2.01 -6.16 -1.01
N GLY A 76 -1.66 -5.05 -1.65
CA GLY A 76 -1.28 -5.01 -3.05
C GLY A 76 -0.02 -5.83 -3.34
N ILE A 77 0.96 -5.85 -2.44
CA ILE A 77 2.17 -6.68 -2.59
C ILE A 77 1.79 -8.17 -2.58
N LEU A 78 0.99 -8.59 -1.61
CA LEU A 78 0.56 -9.98 -1.49
C LEU A 78 -0.32 -10.43 -2.66
N ILE A 79 -1.31 -9.61 -3.03
CA ILE A 79 -2.21 -9.87 -4.15
C ILE A 79 -1.45 -9.83 -5.47
N GLY A 80 -0.57 -8.84 -5.66
CA GLY A 80 0.24 -8.67 -6.86
C GLY A 80 1.17 -9.85 -7.10
N GLN A 81 1.83 -10.36 -6.05
CA GLN A 81 2.64 -11.57 -6.18
C GLN A 81 1.76 -12.79 -6.51
N SER A 82 0.72 -13.04 -5.72
CA SER A 82 -0.13 -14.24 -5.87
C SER A 82 -0.82 -14.32 -7.24
N LEU A 83 -1.43 -13.22 -7.69
CA LEU A 83 -2.06 -13.17 -9.02
C LEU A 83 -1.02 -13.14 -10.14
N GLY A 84 0.13 -12.48 -9.95
CA GLY A 84 1.21 -12.47 -10.94
C GLY A 84 1.74 -13.86 -11.23
N ASP A 85 2.03 -14.63 -10.18
CA ASP A 85 2.46 -16.03 -10.27
C ASP A 85 1.38 -16.91 -10.91
N PHE A 86 0.11 -16.69 -10.52
CA PHE A 86 -1.02 -17.42 -11.11
C PHE A 86 -1.14 -17.14 -12.62
N ILE A 87 -1.01 -15.89 -13.06
CA ILE A 87 -1.06 -15.52 -14.48
C ILE A 87 0.08 -16.18 -15.25
N ILE A 88 1.31 -16.16 -14.73
CA ILE A 88 2.45 -16.86 -15.37
C ILE A 88 2.16 -18.35 -15.48
N LYS A 89 1.65 -18.98 -14.41
CA LYS A 89 1.34 -20.41 -14.39
C LYS A 89 0.28 -20.78 -15.42
N VAL A 90 -0.78 -20.00 -15.54
CA VAL A 90 -1.84 -20.20 -16.54
C VAL A 90 -1.33 -19.95 -17.96
N ASN A 91 -0.49 -18.92 -18.15
CA ASN A 91 0.09 -18.61 -19.44
C ASN A 91 1.11 -19.64 -19.89
N ALA A 92 1.89 -20.23 -18.97
CA ALA A 92 2.84 -21.29 -19.28
C ALA A 92 2.14 -22.50 -19.92
N ALA A 93 0.93 -22.84 -19.47
CA ALA A 93 0.11 -23.90 -20.06
C ALA A 93 -0.39 -23.58 -21.48
N ARG A 94 -0.30 -22.31 -21.91
CA ARG A 94 -0.70 -21.86 -23.25
C ARG A 94 0.47 -21.76 -24.22
N ILE A 95 1.72 -21.95 -23.78
CA ILE A 95 2.90 -21.89 -24.65
C ILE A 95 2.98 -23.18 -25.46
N THR A 96 2.98 -23.06 -26.79
CA THR A 96 3.18 -24.17 -27.72
C THR A 96 4.53 -24.04 -28.46
N PRO A 97 5.14 -25.14 -28.93
CA PRO A 97 6.47 -25.12 -29.55
C PRO A 97 6.56 -24.31 -30.84
N ASP A 98 5.42 -24.09 -31.51
CA ASP A 98 5.26 -23.38 -32.78
C ASP A 98 4.97 -21.87 -32.62
N MET A 99 4.86 -21.37 -31.39
CA MET A 99 4.61 -19.94 -31.16
C MET A 99 5.82 -19.04 -31.42
N TYR A 100 5.57 -17.88 -32.04
CA TYR A 100 6.58 -16.83 -32.23
C TYR A 100 7.20 -16.37 -30.90
N VAL A 101 8.52 -16.19 -30.90
CA VAL A 101 9.35 -15.87 -29.71
C VAL A 101 8.81 -14.68 -28.92
N GLY A 102 8.36 -13.60 -29.59
CA GLY A 102 7.82 -12.42 -28.90
C GLY A 102 6.53 -12.71 -28.12
N LYS A 103 5.69 -13.63 -28.61
CA LYS A 103 4.45 -14.03 -27.91
C LYS A 103 4.77 -14.87 -26.68
N VAL A 104 5.77 -15.74 -26.76
CA VAL A 104 6.27 -16.50 -25.61
C VAL A 104 6.80 -15.57 -24.50
N TRP A 105 7.54 -14.52 -24.88
CA TRP A 105 8.01 -13.51 -23.92
C TRP A 105 6.86 -12.79 -23.21
N GLN A 106 5.84 -12.36 -23.97
CA GLN A 106 4.66 -11.71 -23.36
C GLN A 106 3.91 -12.61 -22.39
N LEU A 107 3.82 -13.92 -22.68
CA LEU A 107 3.17 -14.89 -21.81
C LEU A 107 3.95 -15.14 -20.51
N LYS A 108 5.27 -14.99 -20.54
CA LYS A 108 6.16 -15.11 -19.37
C LYS A 108 6.25 -13.84 -18.51
N THR A 109 5.71 -12.71 -18.98
CA THR A 109 5.74 -11.44 -18.24
C THR A 109 5.00 -11.55 -16.91
N HIS A 110 5.64 -11.08 -15.82
CA HIS A 110 5.04 -11.03 -14.50
C HIS A 110 4.22 -9.74 -14.30
N TYR A 111 2.89 -9.87 -14.32
CA TYR A 111 1.96 -8.72 -14.19
C TYR A 111 1.78 -8.20 -12.75
N GLY A 112 2.45 -8.81 -11.77
CA GLY A 112 2.26 -8.48 -10.36
C GLY A 112 2.48 -7.01 -10.00
N VAL A 113 3.43 -6.31 -10.63
CA VAL A 113 3.69 -4.88 -10.36
C VAL A 113 2.48 -4.03 -10.75
N LEU A 114 1.86 -4.31 -11.90
CA LEU A 114 0.66 -3.61 -12.34
C LEU A 114 -0.53 -3.87 -11.42
N ILE A 115 -0.68 -5.12 -10.96
CA ILE A 115 -1.74 -5.50 -10.02
C ILE A 115 -1.52 -4.81 -8.67
N TRP A 116 -0.29 -4.78 -8.16
CA TRP A 116 0.06 -4.06 -6.93
C TRP A 116 -0.28 -2.57 -7.03
N LEU A 117 0.10 -1.90 -8.11
CA LEU A 117 -0.21 -0.49 -8.34
C LEU A 117 -1.71 -0.24 -8.42
N ALA A 118 -2.46 -1.13 -9.07
CA ALA A 118 -3.92 -1.04 -9.15
C ALA A 118 -4.58 -1.15 -7.77
N VAL A 119 -4.17 -2.12 -6.96
CA VAL A 119 -4.67 -2.30 -5.58
C VAL A 119 -4.31 -1.09 -4.72
N PHE A 120 -3.08 -0.60 -4.80
CA PHE A 120 -2.66 0.60 -4.09
C PHE A 120 -3.51 1.82 -4.48
N LEU A 121 -3.73 2.04 -5.76
CA LEU A 121 -4.54 3.16 -6.27
C LEU A 121 -5.99 3.07 -5.79
N LEU A 122 -6.57 1.87 -5.78
CA LEU A 122 -7.91 1.64 -5.23
C LEU A 122 -7.97 1.99 -3.75
N SER A 123 -7.00 1.53 -2.95
CA SER A 123 -6.91 1.85 -1.53
C SER A 123 -6.73 3.34 -1.29
N PHE A 124 -5.93 4.03 -2.10
CA PHE A 124 -5.75 5.48 -2.03
C PHE A 124 -7.07 6.24 -2.27
N ILE A 125 -7.81 5.86 -3.31
CA ILE A 125 -9.13 6.46 -3.62
C ILE A 125 -10.11 6.20 -2.48
N VAL A 126 -10.18 4.97 -1.98
CA VAL A 126 -11.04 4.60 -0.84
C VAL A 126 -10.69 5.40 0.40
N GLY A 127 -9.40 5.55 0.70
CA GLY A 127 -8.90 6.36 1.82
C GLY A 127 -9.42 7.79 1.76
N ILE A 128 -9.30 8.45 0.61
CA ILE A 128 -9.80 9.82 0.41
C ILE A 128 -11.33 9.88 0.55
N ARG A 129 -12.06 8.90 0.00
CA ARG A 129 -13.54 8.87 0.05
C ARG A 129 -14.05 8.70 1.49
N ILE A 130 -13.43 7.82 2.27
CA ILE A 130 -13.80 7.57 3.68
C ILE A 130 -13.49 8.78 4.55
N GLU A 131 -12.35 9.42 4.32
CA GLU A 131 -11.97 10.64 5.04
C GLU A 131 -12.97 11.77 4.76
N LYS A 132 -13.34 12.00 3.49
CA LYS A 132 -14.36 12.99 3.12
C LYS A 132 -15.74 12.75 3.75
N ARG A 133 -16.10 11.48 4.01
CA ARG A 133 -17.35 11.11 4.69
C ARG A 133 -17.27 11.26 6.21
N THR A 134 -16.10 11.54 6.77
CA THR A 134 -15.92 11.87 8.19
C THR A 134 -15.70 13.39 8.31
N PRO A 135 -16.73 14.24 8.18
CA PRO A 135 -16.57 15.64 8.55
C PRO A 135 -16.27 15.72 10.06
N ASP A 136 -15.41 16.65 10.46
CA ASP A 136 -14.98 16.96 11.84
C ASP A 136 -16.11 17.14 12.87
N GLY A 137 -17.37 17.09 12.44
CA GLY A 137 -18.59 17.34 13.22
C GLY A 137 -18.91 16.30 14.31
N THR A 138 -18.24 15.14 14.38
CA THR A 138 -18.54 14.16 15.45
C THR A 138 -17.95 14.53 16.81
N LYS A 139 -17.06 15.53 16.89
CA LYS A 139 -16.59 16.08 18.18
C LYS A 139 -17.56 17.07 18.81
N ASN A 140 -18.41 17.74 18.02
CA ASN A 140 -19.30 18.77 18.55
C ASN A 140 -20.64 18.20 19.06
N ASP A 141 -21.15 17.13 18.42
CA ASP A 141 -22.42 16.48 18.84
C ASP A 141 -22.27 15.75 20.20
N LYS A 142 -21.14 15.09 20.46
CA LYS A 142 -20.92 14.41 21.76
C LYS A 142 -20.84 15.37 22.94
N ASN A 143 -20.25 16.56 22.77
CA ASN A 143 -20.20 17.56 23.85
C ASN A 143 -21.57 18.18 24.13
N HIS A 144 -22.44 18.30 23.12
CA HIS A 144 -23.79 18.82 23.35
C HIS A 144 -24.70 17.79 24.04
N ARG A 145 -24.54 16.48 23.75
CA ARG A 145 -25.33 15.42 24.40
C ARG A 145 -24.89 15.04 25.81
N MET A 146 -23.68 15.40 26.24
CA MET A 146 -23.24 15.17 27.63
C MET A 146 -23.53 16.36 28.57
N ASN A 147 -24.04 17.48 28.03
CA ASN A 147 -24.38 18.70 28.78
C ASN A 147 -25.89 18.99 28.83
N LYS A 148 -26.74 17.99 28.59
CA LYS A 148 -28.20 18.09 28.73
C LYS A 148 -28.71 16.96 29.62
#